data_AF-A0A1I3F5G5-F1
#
_entry.id   AF-A0A1I3F5G5-F1
#
_cell.length_a   1.000
_cell.length_b   1.000
_cell.length_c   1.000
_cell.angle_alpha   90.00
_cell.angle_beta   90.00
_cell.angle_gamma   90.00
#
_symmetry.space_group_name_H-M   'P 1'
#
loop_
_entity.id
_entity.type
_entity.pdbx_description
1 polymer ?
#
loop_
_entity_poly.entity_id
_entity_poly.type
_entity_poly.pdbx_seq_one_letter_code
_entity_poly.pdbx_strand_id
1 'polypeptide(L)'
;MKKKIGIAVIIIFTLVIFIKAELDFNPSVRVLASVINFSESTLKSPDYLAYNIDLKDLFRNYTNSDISYSGSAYIKKIKGFPYSISGSIKGQRSSEQEKFSCKADLDVLVLNIGKMDFYADKSTVYLVAPMLGDISYGFDTGDNLFPQAPNLNNDINREWFHNNKKNIYNFVRSIEITKTDNVYVDEDGTEAREFDIVIPQGEGDFIWDLLGMEAPDHDMKCSLFLDKLNHTRKIVFDLSYKTKGAYISVYGKNLGTLELYSPLPDDEEITATIKRDGESSYTNAYQDNLTYKTNAGDVFTIDCGVFLNYVDSGIKTELTNIKVAKNSTILAEGYIKGSIKAEENMGDVFENAGADLSDVNVIDWDTIKNDTASFIDDVINKARENVDVFDIFD
;
A
#
# COMPACT_ATOMS: atom_id res chain seq x y z
N MET A 1 -20.01 -4.43 -62.21
CA MET A 1 -20.15 -4.78 -60.77
C MET A 1 -18.94 -5.55 -60.21
N LYS A 2 -18.55 -6.71 -60.77
CA LYS A 2 -17.46 -7.55 -60.23
C LYS A 2 -16.10 -6.85 -60.01
N LYS A 3 -15.64 -5.98 -60.94
CA LYS A 3 -14.40 -5.20 -60.77
C LYS A 3 -14.45 -4.17 -59.62
N LYS A 4 -15.61 -3.51 -59.40
CA LYS A 4 -15.78 -2.53 -58.31
C LYS A 4 -15.81 -3.22 -56.94
N ILE A 5 -16.41 -4.42 -56.88
CA ILE A 5 -16.40 -5.27 -55.67
C ILE A 5 -14.98 -5.77 -55.38
N GLY A 6 -14.23 -6.21 -56.40
CA GLY A 6 -12.83 -6.63 -56.23
C GLY A 6 -11.91 -5.51 -55.73
N ILE A 7 -12.05 -4.29 -56.25
CA ILE A 7 -11.29 -3.11 -55.77
C ILE A 7 -11.67 -2.76 -54.33
N ALA A 8 -12.96 -2.77 -53.98
CA ALA A 8 -13.41 -2.51 -52.61
C ALA A 8 -12.85 -3.55 -51.61
N VAL A 9 -12.83 -4.83 -51.99
CA VAL A 9 -12.24 -5.91 -51.16
C VAL A 9 -10.74 -5.70 -50.97
N ILE A 10 -10.01 -5.33 -52.01
CA ILE A 10 -8.56 -5.05 -51.93
C ILE A 10 -8.29 -3.84 -51.01
N ILE A 11 -9.08 -2.77 -51.12
CA ILE A 11 -8.94 -1.58 -50.27
C ILE A 11 -9.18 -1.95 -48.81
N ILE A 12 -10.25 -2.71 -48.52
CA ILE A 12 -10.54 -3.17 -47.15
C ILE A 12 -9.40 -4.06 -46.62
N PHE A 13 -8.91 -5.01 -47.42
CA PHE A 13 -7.80 -5.88 -47.02
C PHE A 13 -6.52 -5.08 -46.74
N THR A 14 -6.21 -4.10 -47.58
CA THR A 14 -5.04 -3.22 -47.41
C THR A 14 -5.17 -2.39 -46.15
N LEU A 15 -6.37 -1.84 -45.88
CA LEU A 15 -6.68 -1.15 -44.63
C LEU A 15 -6.51 -2.06 -43.40
N VAL A 16 -7.01 -3.29 -43.45
CA VAL A 16 -6.87 -4.26 -42.36
C VAL A 16 -5.40 -4.60 -42.11
N ILE A 17 -4.61 -4.82 -43.16
CA ILE A 17 -3.17 -5.08 -43.04
C ILE A 17 -2.45 -3.86 -42.45
N PHE A 18 -2.77 -2.65 -42.92
CA PHE A 18 -2.17 -1.42 -42.41
C PHE A 18 -2.52 -1.18 -40.94
N ILE A 19 -3.80 -1.33 -40.56
CA ILE A 19 -4.25 -1.23 -39.17
C ILE A 19 -3.55 -2.27 -38.30
N LYS A 20 -3.42 -3.51 -38.78
CA LYS A 20 -2.70 -4.57 -38.06
C LYS A 20 -1.22 -4.21 -37.89
N ALA A 21 -0.56 -3.72 -38.93
CA ALA A 21 0.83 -3.29 -38.84
C ALA A 21 1.01 -2.14 -37.84
N GLU A 22 0.11 -1.15 -37.82
CA GLU A 22 0.13 -0.09 -36.81
C GLU A 22 -0.05 -0.65 -35.38
N LEU A 23 -1.00 -1.57 -35.19
CA LEU A 23 -1.23 -2.24 -33.89
C LEU A 23 -0.12 -3.21 -33.46
N ASP A 24 0.75 -3.63 -34.38
CA ASP A 24 1.86 -4.55 -34.09
C ASP A 24 3.18 -3.78 -33.84
N PHE A 25 3.40 -2.67 -34.57
CA PHE A 25 4.71 -2.01 -34.65
C PHE A 25 4.75 -0.58 -34.13
N ASN A 26 3.64 0.18 -34.12
CA ASN A 26 3.66 1.58 -33.70
C ASN A 26 3.44 1.70 -32.17
N PRO A 27 4.44 2.14 -31.39
CA PRO A 27 4.35 2.22 -29.93
C PRO A 27 3.15 3.03 -29.44
N SER A 28 2.91 4.21 -30.02
CA SER A 28 1.80 5.08 -29.61
C SER A 28 0.44 4.46 -29.90
N VAL A 29 0.29 3.76 -31.02
CA VAL A 29 -0.96 3.07 -31.37
C VAL A 29 -1.20 1.89 -30.42
N ARG A 30 -0.15 1.17 -30.03
CA ARG A 30 -0.24 0.05 -29.08
C ARG A 30 -0.64 0.52 -27.68
N VAL A 31 -0.02 1.59 -27.18
CA VAL A 31 -0.39 2.21 -25.90
C VAL A 31 -1.82 2.77 -25.95
N LEU A 32 -2.23 3.44 -27.04
CA LEU A 32 -3.61 3.89 -27.17
C LEU A 32 -4.61 2.72 -27.18
N ALA A 33 -4.28 1.63 -27.88
CA ALA A 33 -5.11 0.44 -27.91
C ALA A 33 -5.23 -0.23 -26.54
N SER A 34 -4.16 -0.24 -25.74
CA SER A 34 -4.20 -0.79 -24.37
C SER A 34 -5.08 0.06 -23.45
N VAL A 35 -5.00 1.39 -23.54
CA VAL A 35 -5.88 2.31 -22.80
C VAL A 35 -7.35 2.09 -23.17
N ILE A 36 -7.66 1.93 -24.46
CA ILE A 36 -9.03 1.64 -24.92
C ILE A 36 -9.50 0.28 -24.38
N ASN A 37 -8.67 -0.76 -24.49
CA ASN A 37 -9.00 -2.08 -23.98
C ASN A 37 -9.29 -2.07 -22.48
N PHE A 38 -8.40 -1.42 -21.71
CA PHE A 38 -8.56 -1.22 -20.28
C PHE A 38 -9.85 -0.47 -19.93
N SER A 39 -10.15 0.60 -20.66
CA SER A 39 -11.39 1.37 -20.47
C SER A 39 -12.61 0.49 -20.73
N GLU A 40 -12.60 -0.30 -21.81
CA GLU A 40 -13.72 -1.19 -22.13
C GLU A 40 -13.91 -2.35 -21.14
N SER A 41 -12.82 -2.95 -20.66
CA SER A 41 -12.89 -4.02 -19.67
C SER A 41 -13.40 -3.50 -18.33
N THR A 42 -12.88 -2.35 -17.89
CA THR A 42 -13.33 -1.60 -16.71
C THR A 42 -14.83 -1.33 -16.75
N LEU A 43 -15.33 -0.75 -17.85
CA LEU A 43 -16.73 -0.37 -17.99
C LEU A 43 -17.73 -1.54 -18.12
N LYS A 44 -17.23 -2.77 -18.28
CA LYS A 44 -18.02 -4.00 -18.41
C LYS A 44 -17.92 -4.90 -17.18
N SER A 45 -16.93 -4.68 -16.31
CA SER A 45 -16.69 -5.49 -15.12
C SER A 45 -17.29 -4.80 -13.89
N PRO A 46 -18.33 -5.38 -13.26
CA PRO A 46 -18.83 -4.88 -11.97
C PRO A 46 -17.75 -4.95 -10.87
N ASP A 47 -16.77 -5.85 -11.04
CA ASP A 47 -15.65 -6.05 -10.12
C ASP A 47 -14.56 -4.98 -10.23
N TYR A 48 -14.53 -4.20 -11.31
CA TYR A 48 -13.47 -3.20 -11.55
C TYR A 48 -13.65 -1.92 -10.72
N LEU A 49 -14.86 -1.64 -10.24
CA LEU A 49 -15.11 -0.69 -9.14
C LEU A 49 -14.67 -1.33 -7.81
N ALA A 50 -13.39 -1.71 -7.73
CA ALA A 50 -12.77 -2.40 -6.62
C ALA A 50 -13.74 -3.37 -5.88
N TYR A 51 -14.39 -4.27 -6.63
CA TYR A 51 -15.33 -5.27 -6.09
C TYR A 51 -16.45 -4.68 -5.20
N ASN A 52 -17.18 -3.68 -5.72
CA ASN A 52 -18.16 -2.85 -4.99
C ASN A 52 -17.55 -1.93 -3.92
N ILE A 53 -16.23 -1.70 -3.94
CA ILE A 53 -15.64 -0.58 -3.20
C ILE A 53 -15.62 0.64 -4.09
N ASP A 54 -16.35 1.66 -3.67
CA ASP A 54 -16.08 3.00 -4.13
C ASP A 54 -14.78 3.48 -3.46
N LEU A 55 -13.68 3.58 -4.24
CA LEU A 55 -12.37 4.04 -3.75
C LEU A 55 -12.44 5.44 -3.15
N LYS A 56 -13.32 6.29 -3.68
CA LYS A 56 -13.57 7.62 -3.15
C LYS A 56 -14.18 7.53 -1.76
N ASP A 57 -15.13 6.63 -1.56
CA ASP A 57 -15.71 6.36 -0.23
C ASP A 57 -14.70 5.71 0.71
N LEU A 58 -13.85 4.80 0.23
CA LEU A 58 -12.80 4.20 1.07
C LEU A 58 -11.84 5.27 1.58
N PHE A 59 -11.30 6.10 0.68
CA PHE A 59 -10.37 7.15 1.09
C PHE A 59 -11.05 8.20 1.94
N ARG A 60 -12.23 8.67 1.56
CA ARG A 60 -12.97 9.69 2.31
C ARG A 60 -13.40 9.20 3.68
N ASN A 61 -13.92 7.98 3.80
CA ASN A 61 -14.58 7.51 5.02
C ASN A 61 -13.67 6.67 5.93
N TYR A 62 -12.44 6.33 5.50
CA TYR A 62 -11.53 5.53 6.33
C TYR A 62 -10.07 6.01 6.30
N THR A 63 -9.52 6.38 5.14
CA THR A 63 -8.12 6.80 5.05
C THR A 63 -7.89 8.23 5.52
N ASN A 64 -8.77 9.14 5.07
CA ASN A 64 -8.72 10.58 5.33
C ASN A 64 -9.68 11.02 6.44
N SER A 65 -10.48 10.11 6.99
CA SER A 65 -11.45 10.43 8.05
C SER A 65 -10.89 10.20 9.44
N ASP A 66 -11.67 10.64 10.43
CA ASP A 66 -11.55 10.20 11.79
C ASP A 66 -12.11 8.77 11.92
N ILE A 67 -11.37 7.90 12.59
CA ILE A 67 -11.74 6.48 12.76
C ILE A 67 -11.54 6.02 14.19
N SER A 68 -12.43 5.17 14.66
CA SER A 68 -12.22 4.32 15.82
C SER A 68 -11.91 2.90 15.37
N TYR A 69 -11.08 2.21 16.13
CA TYR A 69 -10.77 0.81 15.85
C TYR A 69 -10.64 0.00 17.13
N SER A 70 -10.89 -1.30 16.99
CA SER A 70 -10.73 -2.25 18.06
C SER A 70 -10.47 -3.63 17.51
N GLY A 71 -9.75 -4.45 18.26
CA GLY A 71 -9.47 -5.80 17.83
C GLY A 71 -8.69 -6.60 18.85
N SER A 72 -8.19 -7.74 18.38
CA SER A 72 -7.34 -8.61 19.16
C SER A 72 -6.24 -9.17 18.27
N ALA A 73 -5.03 -9.17 18.80
CA ALA A 73 -3.85 -9.76 18.19
C ALA A 73 -3.46 -11.01 18.97
N TYR A 74 -3.06 -12.06 18.27
CA TYR A 74 -2.66 -13.32 18.86
C TYR A 74 -1.35 -13.76 18.23
N ILE A 75 -0.32 -13.91 19.06
CA ILE A 75 0.96 -14.48 18.69
C ILE A 75 0.97 -15.92 19.18
N LYS A 76 0.77 -16.83 18.24
CA LYS A 76 0.66 -18.27 18.48
C LYS A 76 2.00 -18.87 18.90
N LYS A 77 3.08 -18.37 18.32
CA LYS A 77 4.44 -18.89 18.53
C LYS A 77 5.45 -17.79 18.33
N ILE A 78 6.44 -17.73 19.22
CA ILE A 78 7.66 -16.94 19.06
C ILE A 78 8.84 -17.87 19.30
N LYS A 79 9.85 -17.82 18.43
CA LYS A 79 11.06 -18.63 18.58
C LYS A 79 11.78 -18.23 19.88
N GLY A 80 12.03 -19.21 20.75
CA GLY A 80 12.71 -18.99 22.03
C GLY A 80 11.78 -18.59 23.18
N PHE A 81 10.47 -18.44 22.94
CA PHE A 81 9.50 -18.13 23.97
C PHE A 81 8.44 -19.25 24.06
N PRO A 82 8.28 -19.92 25.21
CA PRO A 82 7.46 -21.12 25.31
C PRO A 82 5.95 -20.84 25.39
N TYR A 83 5.54 -19.57 25.37
CA TYR A 83 4.18 -19.15 25.66
C TYR A 83 3.55 -18.40 24.49
N SER A 84 2.23 -18.56 24.34
CA SER A 84 1.43 -17.74 23.41
C SER A 84 1.08 -16.41 24.05
N ILE A 85 1.05 -15.37 23.22
CA ILE A 85 0.69 -14.02 23.63
C ILE A 85 -0.63 -13.65 22.95
N SER A 86 -1.53 -13.02 23.69
CA SER A 86 -2.72 -12.39 23.12
C SER A 86 -2.84 -10.97 23.64
N GLY A 87 -3.49 -10.11 22.88
CA GLY A 87 -3.77 -8.77 23.37
C GLY A 87 -5.00 -8.18 22.72
N SER A 88 -5.66 -7.29 23.45
CA SER A 88 -6.74 -6.49 22.90
C SER A 88 -6.19 -5.12 22.53
N ILE A 89 -6.62 -4.58 21.40
CA ILE A 89 -6.26 -3.23 20.96
C ILE A 89 -7.53 -2.41 20.82
N LYS A 90 -7.47 -1.15 21.24
CA LYS A 90 -8.52 -0.17 21.00
C LYS A 90 -7.91 1.19 20.81
N GLY A 91 -8.44 1.97 19.88
CA GLY A 91 -7.87 3.27 19.61
C GLY A 91 -8.70 4.14 18.70
N GLN A 92 -8.15 5.32 18.45
CA GLN A 92 -8.71 6.34 17.58
C GLN A 92 -7.60 6.96 16.74
N ARG A 93 -7.95 7.36 15.52
CA ARG A 93 -7.09 8.16 14.65
C ARG A 93 -7.93 9.33 14.15
N SER A 94 -7.38 10.52 14.17
CA SER A 94 -7.92 11.66 13.46
C SER A 94 -6.92 12.15 12.42
N SER A 95 -7.39 12.28 11.19
CA SER A 95 -6.61 12.83 10.08
C SER A 95 -6.50 14.36 10.20
N GLU A 96 -7.58 15.02 10.62
CA GLU A 96 -7.63 16.48 10.78
C GLU A 96 -6.81 16.96 11.97
N GLN A 97 -6.85 16.23 13.09
CA GLN A 97 -6.05 16.58 14.27
C GLN A 97 -4.60 16.13 14.14
N GLU A 98 -4.26 15.30 13.14
CA GLU A 98 -2.95 14.63 13.00
C GLU A 98 -2.57 13.84 14.25
N LYS A 99 -3.56 13.14 14.85
CA LYS A 99 -3.40 12.40 16.10
C LYS A 99 -3.83 10.94 15.99
N PHE A 100 -3.13 10.08 16.72
CA PHE A 100 -3.41 8.65 16.82
C PHE A 100 -3.25 8.20 18.26
N SER A 101 -4.15 7.36 18.74
CA SER A 101 -4.06 6.71 20.03
C SER A 101 -4.39 5.23 19.92
N CYS A 102 -3.56 4.39 20.51
CA CYS A 102 -3.78 2.95 20.60
C CYS A 102 -3.47 2.49 22.02
N LYS A 103 -4.45 1.90 22.68
CA LYS A 103 -4.24 1.18 23.93
C LYS A 103 -4.20 -0.30 23.65
N ALA A 104 -3.16 -0.96 24.11
CA ALA A 104 -2.97 -2.39 23.99
C ALA A 104 -2.86 -3.02 25.38
N ASP A 105 -3.74 -3.98 25.64
CA ASP A 105 -3.60 -4.89 26.77
C ASP A 105 -2.85 -6.14 26.29
N LEU A 106 -1.84 -6.58 27.04
CA LEU A 106 -1.02 -7.74 26.73
C LEU A 106 -1.24 -8.84 27.77
N ASP A 107 -1.65 -10.01 27.30
CA ASP A 107 -1.89 -11.19 28.11
C ASP A 107 -0.96 -12.35 27.68
N VAL A 108 -0.35 -13.03 28.65
CA VAL A 108 0.43 -14.26 28.44
C VAL A 108 -0.19 -15.40 29.24
N LEU A 109 -0.59 -16.47 28.55
CA LEU A 109 -1.24 -17.65 29.14
C LEU A 109 -2.30 -17.28 30.21
N VAL A 110 -3.18 -16.31 29.93
CA VAL A 110 -4.26 -15.78 30.80
C VAL A 110 -3.88 -14.77 31.89
N LEU A 111 -2.60 -14.48 32.10
CA LEU A 111 -2.17 -13.40 32.99
C LEU A 111 -2.04 -12.10 32.19
N ASN A 112 -2.68 -11.03 32.64
CA ASN A 112 -2.40 -9.70 32.13
C ASN A 112 -0.99 -9.31 32.60
N ILE A 113 -0.07 -9.16 31.66
CA ILE A 113 1.35 -8.92 31.94
C ILE A 113 1.77 -7.49 31.59
N GLY A 114 0.91 -6.71 30.95
CA GLY A 114 1.26 -5.36 30.57
C GLY A 114 0.15 -4.61 29.89
N LYS A 115 0.25 -3.29 30.00
CA LYS A 115 -0.47 -2.33 29.17
C LYS A 115 0.56 -1.50 28.43
N MET A 116 0.31 -1.26 27.16
CA MET A 116 1.12 -0.40 26.34
C MET A 116 0.20 0.56 25.62
N ASP A 117 0.43 1.84 25.84
CA ASP A 117 -0.25 2.91 25.15
C ASP A 117 0.72 3.48 24.10
N PHE A 118 0.26 3.55 22.86
CA PHE A 118 0.97 4.13 21.74
C PHE A 118 0.20 5.36 21.28
N TYR A 119 0.91 6.46 21.08
CA TYR A 119 0.33 7.68 20.53
C TYR A 119 1.16 8.19 19.35
N ALA A 120 0.55 8.96 18.47
CA ALA A 120 1.29 9.77 17.52
C ALA A 120 0.64 11.15 17.40
N ASP A 121 1.46 12.19 17.28
CA ASP A 121 1.08 13.58 17.07
C ASP A 121 1.97 14.16 15.96
N LYS A 122 1.40 14.40 14.78
CA LYS A 122 2.08 14.92 13.58
C LYS A 122 3.26 14.07 13.10
N SER A 123 4.44 14.32 13.67
CA SER A 123 5.72 13.69 13.37
C SER A 123 6.32 12.96 14.58
N THR A 124 5.70 13.05 15.75
CA THR A 124 6.21 12.40 16.96
C THR A 124 5.40 11.16 17.27
N VAL A 125 6.09 10.05 17.49
CA VAL A 125 5.53 8.80 18.03
C VAL A 125 5.83 8.72 19.53
N TYR A 126 4.86 8.34 20.33
CA TYR A 126 5.01 8.14 21.77
C TYR A 126 4.73 6.69 22.15
N LEU A 127 5.61 6.09 22.95
CA LEU A 127 5.43 4.79 23.58
C LEU A 127 5.34 5.00 25.09
N VAL A 128 4.23 4.60 25.70
CA VAL A 128 3.98 4.74 27.13
C VAL A 128 3.66 3.35 27.69
N ALA A 129 4.53 2.85 28.56
CA ALA A 129 4.40 1.52 29.18
C ALA A 129 4.20 1.68 30.71
N PRO A 130 2.99 2.02 31.17
CA PRO A 130 2.75 2.38 32.57
C PRO A 130 3.07 1.23 33.55
N MET A 131 2.90 -0.03 33.11
CA MET A 131 3.21 -1.20 33.95
C MET A 131 4.69 -1.54 34.06
N LEU A 132 5.56 -0.90 33.26
CA LEU A 132 7.01 -1.06 33.35
C LEU A 132 7.68 0.10 34.11
N GLY A 133 6.90 0.79 34.95
CA GLY A 133 7.30 1.93 35.78
C GLY A 133 7.38 3.24 35.00
N ASP A 134 6.27 3.58 34.34
CA ASP A 134 6.06 4.83 33.60
C ASP A 134 7.14 5.14 32.54
N ILE A 135 7.77 4.09 32.00
CA ILE A 135 8.70 4.22 30.89
C ILE A 135 7.94 4.79 29.70
N SER A 136 8.27 6.03 29.39
CA SER A 136 7.59 6.81 28.36
C SER A 136 8.61 7.49 27.46
N TYR A 137 8.56 7.22 26.17
CA TYR A 137 9.47 7.78 25.18
C TYR A 137 8.71 8.42 24.05
N GLY A 138 9.18 9.58 23.61
CA GLY A 138 8.75 10.23 22.39
C GLY A 138 9.86 10.14 21.34
N PHE A 139 9.48 9.98 20.08
CA PHE A 139 10.41 9.90 18.97
C PHE A 139 9.94 10.84 17.88
N ASP A 140 10.67 11.92 17.66
CA ASP A 140 10.43 12.79 16.52
C ASP A 140 11.03 12.13 15.27
N THR A 141 10.18 11.75 14.32
CA THR A 141 10.59 11.11 13.08
C THR A 141 11.01 12.13 12.01
N GLY A 142 10.68 13.41 12.18
CA GLY A 142 10.86 14.45 11.17
C GLY A 142 9.95 14.32 9.94
N ASP A 143 9.08 13.30 9.91
CA ASP A 143 8.21 12.97 8.79
C ASP A 143 6.72 13.14 9.13
N ASN A 144 5.89 13.44 8.14
CA ASN A 144 4.45 13.46 8.33
C ASN A 144 3.91 12.03 8.50
N LEU A 145 3.40 11.70 9.70
CA LEU A 145 2.82 10.39 10.03
C LEU A 145 1.37 10.26 9.57
N PHE A 146 0.74 11.34 9.11
CA PHE A 146 -0.65 11.42 8.68
C PHE A 146 -0.77 11.88 7.21
N PRO A 147 -0.11 11.20 6.25
CA PRO A 147 -0.31 11.52 4.85
C PRO A 147 -1.78 11.29 4.47
N GLN A 148 -2.33 12.22 3.70
CA GLN A 148 -3.68 12.08 3.15
C GLN A 148 -3.63 11.40 1.79
N ALA A 149 -4.56 10.48 1.56
CA ALA A 149 -4.81 9.96 0.24
C ALA A 149 -5.41 11.07 -0.66
N PRO A 150 -5.14 11.05 -1.97
CA PRO A 150 -5.77 11.97 -2.90
C PRO A 150 -7.31 11.87 -2.85
N ASN A 151 -7.99 13.03 -2.88
CA ASN A 151 -9.44 13.09 -2.93
C ASN A 151 -9.89 13.02 -4.39
N LEU A 152 -10.29 11.84 -4.85
CA LEU A 152 -10.75 11.64 -6.24
C LEU A 152 -11.90 12.62 -6.59
N ASN A 153 -11.65 13.53 -7.53
CA ASN A 153 -12.65 14.52 -7.96
C ASN A 153 -13.77 13.85 -8.75
N ASN A 154 -13.43 12.82 -9.54
CA ASN A 154 -14.34 12.17 -10.48
C ASN A 154 -14.27 10.64 -10.37
N ASP A 155 -15.40 9.98 -10.62
CA ASP A 155 -15.43 8.53 -10.77
C ASP A 155 -15.05 8.13 -12.19
N ILE A 156 -14.30 7.04 -12.34
CA ILE A 156 -13.97 6.48 -13.65
C ILE A 156 -15.19 5.73 -14.20
N ASN A 157 -16.00 6.42 -15.00
CA ASN A 157 -17.22 5.88 -15.59
C ASN A 157 -17.33 6.21 -17.10
N ARG A 158 -18.44 5.79 -17.73
CA ARG A 158 -18.66 6.00 -19.18
C ARG A 158 -18.65 7.46 -19.57
N GLU A 159 -19.23 8.31 -18.72
CA GLU A 159 -19.31 9.76 -18.96
C GLU A 159 -17.92 10.39 -18.86
N TRP A 160 -17.13 10.02 -17.85
CA TRP A 160 -15.75 10.51 -17.71
C TRP A 160 -14.91 10.17 -18.94
N PHE A 161 -14.94 8.92 -19.42
CA PHE A 161 -14.22 8.53 -20.64
C PHE A 161 -14.75 9.24 -21.89
N HIS A 162 -16.05 9.47 -21.99
CA HIS A 162 -16.64 10.20 -23.11
C HIS A 162 -16.14 11.65 -23.15
N ASN A 163 -16.20 12.34 -22.01
CA ASN A 163 -15.79 13.74 -21.86
C ASN A 163 -14.27 13.91 -22.09
N ASN A 164 -13.47 12.91 -21.72
CA ASN A 164 -12.01 12.97 -21.82
C ASN A 164 -11.40 12.28 -23.04
N LYS A 165 -12.19 11.72 -23.96
CA LYS A 165 -11.66 10.98 -25.12
C LYS A 165 -10.64 11.79 -25.95
N LYS A 166 -10.91 13.08 -26.16
CA LYS A 166 -10.00 13.97 -26.89
C LYS A 166 -8.73 14.27 -26.08
N ASN A 167 -8.86 14.44 -24.77
CA ASN A 167 -7.73 14.65 -23.87
C ASN A 167 -6.81 13.43 -23.87
N ILE A 168 -7.35 12.22 -23.74
CA ILE A 168 -6.60 10.95 -23.81
C ILE A 168 -5.88 10.82 -25.17
N TYR A 169 -6.58 11.08 -26.27
CA TYR A 169 -5.97 11.00 -27.60
C TYR A 169 -4.82 11.99 -27.79
N ASN A 170 -4.99 13.23 -27.33
CA ASN A 170 -3.95 14.26 -27.40
C ASN A 170 -2.78 13.91 -26.49
N PHE A 171 -3.05 13.44 -25.27
CA PHE A 171 -2.06 13.05 -24.29
C PHE A 171 -1.13 11.95 -24.80
N VAL A 172 -1.68 10.87 -25.38
CA VAL A 172 -0.85 9.80 -25.96
C VAL A 172 0.06 10.29 -27.10
N ARG A 173 -0.25 11.45 -27.71
CA ARG A 173 0.59 12.07 -28.75
C ARG A 173 1.57 13.12 -28.20
N SER A 174 1.37 13.61 -26.98
CA SER A 174 2.29 14.55 -26.32
C SER A 174 3.36 13.85 -25.49
N ILE A 175 3.13 12.59 -25.09
CA ILE A 175 4.10 11.78 -24.35
C ILE A 175 5.10 11.08 -25.27
N GLU A 176 6.32 10.88 -24.78
CA GLU A 176 7.35 10.09 -25.47
C GLU A 176 7.12 8.60 -25.18
N ILE A 177 7.10 7.77 -26.23
CA ILE A 177 6.86 6.32 -26.10
C ILE A 177 7.94 5.57 -26.87
N THR A 178 8.80 4.87 -26.13
CA THR A 178 9.91 4.10 -26.69
C THR A 178 9.71 2.61 -26.42
N LYS A 179 9.69 1.81 -27.48
CA LYS A 179 9.71 0.36 -27.34
C LYS A 179 11.10 -0.11 -26.95
N THR A 180 11.20 -0.94 -25.92
CA THR A 180 12.48 -1.51 -25.47
C THR A 180 12.60 -2.99 -25.89
N ASP A 181 13.74 -3.59 -25.59
CA ASP A 181 13.99 -5.03 -25.76
C ASP A 181 13.56 -5.86 -24.52
N ASN A 182 13.10 -5.21 -23.45
CA ASN A 182 12.70 -5.89 -22.24
C ASN A 182 11.38 -6.64 -22.44
N VAL A 183 11.34 -7.85 -21.89
CA VAL A 183 10.19 -8.75 -21.95
C VAL A 183 9.86 -9.20 -20.53
N TYR A 184 8.61 -9.01 -20.15
CA TYR A 184 8.02 -9.60 -18.96
C TYR A 184 7.30 -10.88 -19.36
N VAL A 185 7.56 -11.97 -18.63
CA VAL A 185 6.81 -13.22 -18.76
C VAL A 185 5.96 -13.36 -17.51
N ASP A 186 4.65 -13.32 -17.68
CA ASP A 186 3.70 -13.40 -16.57
C ASP A 186 3.60 -14.84 -16.02
N GLU A 187 2.94 -15.00 -14.86
CA GLU A 187 2.77 -16.31 -14.21
C GLU A 187 2.08 -17.35 -15.10
N ASP A 188 1.21 -16.91 -16.03
CA ASP A 188 0.52 -17.76 -17.00
C ASP A 188 1.34 -18.04 -18.28
N GLY A 189 2.60 -17.60 -18.33
CA GLY A 189 3.50 -17.75 -19.48
C GLY A 189 3.28 -16.73 -20.60
N THR A 190 2.38 -15.75 -20.42
CA THR A 190 2.17 -14.69 -21.42
C THR A 190 3.37 -13.75 -21.48
N GLU A 191 3.97 -13.62 -22.66
CA GLU A 191 5.01 -12.63 -22.92
C GLU A 191 4.41 -11.25 -23.21
N ALA A 192 4.92 -10.24 -22.53
CA ALA A 192 4.59 -8.84 -22.73
C ALA A 192 5.85 -8.01 -22.96
N ARG A 193 5.82 -7.12 -23.96
CA ARG A 193 6.96 -6.25 -24.30
C ARG A 193 6.81 -4.90 -23.64
N GLU A 194 7.92 -4.34 -23.19
CA GLU A 194 7.95 -3.03 -22.56
C GLU A 194 7.88 -1.87 -23.56
N PHE A 195 7.14 -0.86 -23.13
CA PHE A 195 7.05 0.47 -23.72
C PHE A 195 7.35 1.47 -22.61
N ASP A 196 8.53 2.08 -22.68
CA ASP A 196 8.92 3.16 -21.79
C ASP A 196 8.18 4.43 -22.21
N ILE A 197 7.63 5.10 -21.21
CA ILE A 197 6.80 6.28 -21.37
C ILE A 197 7.39 7.39 -20.51
N VAL A 198 7.65 8.54 -21.15
CA VAL A 198 7.97 9.79 -20.46
C VAL A 198 6.81 10.74 -20.68
N ILE A 199 6.18 11.15 -19.59
CA ILE A 199 5.15 12.19 -19.58
C ILE A 199 5.86 13.49 -19.22
N PRO A 200 6.00 14.44 -20.17
CA PRO A 200 6.64 15.72 -19.89
C PRO A 200 5.89 16.50 -18.79
N GLN A 201 6.64 17.26 -18.01
CA GLN A 201 6.06 18.21 -17.05
C GLN A 201 5.01 19.11 -17.73
N GLY A 202 3.85 19.25 -17.09
CA GLY A 202 2.73 20.07 -17.60
C GLY A 202 1.82 19.35 -18.60
N GLU A 203 2.05 18.08 -18.90
CA GLU A 203 1.14 17.25 -19.67
C GLU A 203 0.22 16.40 -18.76
N GLY A 204 -0.97 16.09 -19.25
CA GLY A 204 -1.88 15.16 -18.58
C GLY A 204 -2.72 15.73 -17.44
N ASP A 205 -2.96 17.05 -17.39
CA ASP A 205 -3.75 17.72 -16.34
C ASP A 205 -5.09 17.04 -15.99
N PHE A 206 -5.78 16.45 -16.96
CA PHE A 206 -7.03 15.74 -16.73
C PHE A 206 -6.87 14.46 -15.87
N ILE A 207 -5.67 13.87 -15.81
CA ILE A 207 -5.32 12.74 -14.94
C ILE A 207 -5.13 13.24 -13.51
N TRP A 208 -4.42 14.36 -13.34
CA TRP A 208 -4.18 14.95 -12.01
C TRP A 208 -5.49 15.48 -11.42
N ASP A 209 -6.34 16.10 -12.24
CA ASP A 209 -7.71 16.48 -11.86
C ASP A 209 -8.56 15.26 -11.48
N LEU A 210 -8.52 14.17 -12.25
CA LEU A 210 -9.20 12.91 -11.88
C LEU A 210 -8.78 12.45 -10.47
N LEU A 211 -7.47 12.47 -10.21
CA LEU A 211 -6.90 12.02 -8.94
C LEU A 211 -7.11 13.03 -7.79
N GLY A 212 -7.53 14.27 -8.08
CA GLY A 212 -7.58 15.35 -7.10
C GLY A 212 -6.19 15.72 -6.57
N MET A 213 -5.19 15.67 -7.45
CA MET A 213 -3.79 15.95 -7.14
C MET A 213 -3.30 17.16 -7.92
N GLU A 214 -2.28 17.84 -7.38
CA GLU A 214 -1.52 18.80 -8.15
C GLU A 214 -0.69 18.08 -9.23
N ALA A 215 -0.51 18.75 -10.37
CA ALA A 215 0.32 18.24 -11.44
C ALA A 215 1.78 18.11 -10.95
N PRO A 216 2.49 17.03 -11.27
CA PRO A 216 3.91 16.88 -10.95
C PRO A 216 4.74 18.05 -11.52
N ASP A 217 5.73 18.48 -10.74
CA ASP A 217 6.69 19.53 -11.11
C ASP A 217 7.92 19.00 -11.87
N HIS A 218 7.86 17.75 -12.32
CA HIS A 218 8.92 17.02 -13.01
C HIS A 218 8.33 16.07 -14.06
N ASP A 219 9.18 15.56 -14.95
CA ASP A 219 8.79 14.53 -15.92
C ASP A 219 8.47 13.22 -15.19
N MET A 220 7.31 12.64 -15.48
CA MET A 220 6.92 11.35 -14.94
C MET A 220 7.39 10.24 -15.88
N LYS A 221 7.98 9.19 -15.30
CA LYS A 221 8.43 8.01 -16.06
C LYS A 221 7.63 6.79 -15.65
N CYS A 222 7.14 6.06 -16.63
CA CYS A 222 6.50 4.77 -16.41
C CYS A 222 6.77 3.80 -17.55
N SER A 223 6.61 2.52 -17.30
CA SER A 223 6.79 1.46 -18.29
C SER A 223 5.52 0.63 -18.37
N LEU A 224 4.99 0.45 -19.59
CA LEU A 224 3.84 -0.41 -19.87
C LEU A 224 4.30 -1.68 -20.57
N PHE A 225 3.91 -2.83 -20.03
CA PHE A 225 4.18 -4.13 -20.64
C PHE A 225 2.92 -4.64 -21.32
N LEU A 226 2.96 -4.72 -22.66
CA LEU A 226 1.81 -5.10 -23.47
C LEU A 226 2.00 -6.47 -24.13
N ASP A 227 1.00 -7.33 -24.03
CA ASP A 227 0.98 -8.60 -24.76
C ASP A 227 0.79 -8.38 -26.28
N LYS A 228 0.75 -9.48 -27.05
CA LYS A 228 0.57 -9.43 -28.52
C LYS A 228 -0.79 -8.86 -28.96
N LEU A 229 -1.77 -8.79 -28.05
CA LEU A 229 -3.11 -8.24 -28.28
C LEU A 229 -3.26 -6.83 -27.71
N ASN A 230 -2.17 -6.23 -27.23
CA ASN A 230 -2.15 -4.92 -26.58
C ASN A 230 -2.89 -4.87 -25.24
N HIS A 231 -3.03 -6.01 -24.55
CA HIS A 231 -3.47 -6.02 -23.17
C HIS A 231 -2.31 -5.66 -22.24
N THR A 232 -2.56 -4.79 -21.28
CA THR A 232 -1.60 -4.44 -20.24
C THR A 232 -1.42 -5.62 -19.29
N ARG A 233 -0.17 -6.06 -19.10
CA ARG A 233 0.22 -7.15 -18.18
C ARG A 233 1.04 -6.68 -16.99
N LYS A 234 1.75 -5.57 -17.15
CA LYS A 234 2.50 -4.90 -16.08
C LYS A 234 2.57 -3.41 -16.35
N ILE A 235 2.49 -2.61 -15.30
CA ILE A 235 2.72 -1.18 -15.27
C ILE A 235 3.79 -0.95 -14.22
N VAL A 236 4.81 -0.14 -14.51
CA VAL A 236 5.82 0.28 -13.53
C VAL A 236 5.84 1.80 -13.51
N PHE A 237 5.71 2.40 -12.33
CA PHE A 237 5.88 3.82 -12.09
C PHE A 237 7.23 4.03 -11.42
N ASP A 238 8.09 4.81 -12.06
CA ASP A 238 9.41 5.16 -11.52
C ASP A 238 9.26 6.23 -10.44
N LEU A 239 9.76 5.95 -9.23
CA LEU A 239 9.77 6.87 -8.10
C LEU A 239 11.18 7.43 -7.82
N SER A 240 12.10 7.29 -8.77
CA SER A 240 13.49 7.75 -8.66
C SER A 240 13.64 9.25 -8.44
N TYR A 241 12.59 10.04 -8.71
CA TYR A 241 12.58 11.46 -8.38
C TYR A 241 12.61 11.72 -6.86
N LYS A 242 12.11 10.78 -6.04
CA LYS A 242 12.26 10.80 -4.57
C LYS A 242 13.40 9.91 -4.09
N THR A 243 13.36 8.64 -4.49
CA THR A 243 14.32 7.63 -4.03
C THR A 243 14.85 6.88 -5.24
N LYS A 244 16.12 7.11 -5.59
CA LYS A 244 16.74 6.53 -6.79
C LYS A 244 16.54 5.01 -6.85
N GLY A 245 15.87 4.52 -7.88
CA GLY A 245 15.61 3.09 -8.09
C GLY A 245 14.33 2.57 -7.45
N ALA A 246 13.63 3.37 -6.62
CA ALA A 246 12.34 2.99 -6.09
C ALA A 246 11.28 2.99 -7.20
N TYR A 247 10.30 2.09 -7.07
CA TYR A 247 9.19 2.01 -8.02
C TYR A 247 7.92 1.45 -7.37
N ILE A 248 6.80 1.70 -8.01
CA ILE A 248 5.55 0.97 -7.78
C ILE A 248 5.20 0.24 -9.07
N SER A 249 4.85 -1.04 -8.99
CA SER A 249 4.39 -1.79 -10.14
C SER A 249 3.08 -2.52 -9.89
N VAL A 250 2.25 -2.62 -10.93
CA VAL A 250 1.02 -3.41 -10.90
C VAL A 250 1.07 -4.40 -12.05
N TYR A 251 0.89 -5.68 -11.78
CA TYR A 251 1.05 -6.73 -12.78
C TYR A 251 0.11 -7.92 -12.59
N GLY A 252 0.18 -8.84 -13.56
CA GLY A 252 -0.66 -10.02 -13.66
C GLY A 252 -1.76 -9.84 -14.71
N LYS A 253 -2.40 -10.95 -15.10
CA LYS A 253 -3.47 -11.00 -16.12
C LYS A 253 -4.58 -9.95 -15.96
N ASN A 254 -4.96 -9.68 -14.72
CA ASN A 254 -6.00 -8.71 -14.38
C ASN A 254 -5.45 -7.55 -13.53
N LEU A 255 -4.14 -7.29 -13.57
CA LEU A 255 -3.47 -6.30 -12.72
C LEU A 255 -3.80 -6.53 -11.22
N GLY A 256 -3.73 -7.80 -10.81
CA GLY A 256 -4.13 -8.26 -9.49
C GLY A 256 -3.03 -8.22 -8.44
N THR A 257 -1.80 -7.87 -8.82
CA THR A 257 -0.67 -7.78 -7.91
C THR A 257 -0.08 -6.38 -7.95
N LEU A 258 0.05 -5.75 -6.79
CA LEU A 258 0.79 -4.52 -6.55
C LEU A 258 2.13 -4.89 -5.91
N GLU A 259 3.21 -4.27 -6.35
CA GLU A 259 4.53 -4.38 -5.76
C GLU A 259 5.09 -2.99 -5.55
N LEU A 260 5.57 -2.71 -4.34
CA LEU A 260 6.31 -1.51 -3.99
C LEU A 260 7.74 -1.93 -3.70
N TYR A 261 8.69 -1.27 -4.34
CA TYR A 261 10.11 -1.52 -4.13
C TYR A 261 10.80 -0.22 -3.75
N SER A 262 11.67 -0.28 -2.75
CA SER A 262 12.60 0.80 -2.46
C SER A 262 13.97 0.24 -2.09
N PRO A 263 15.05 0.71 -2.72
CA PRO A 263 16.36 0.59 -2.11
C PRO A 263 16.42 1.44 -0.85
N LEU A 264 17.19 0.98 0.12
CA LEU A 264 17.46 1.64 1.39
C LEU A 264 18.95 2.00 1.46
N PRO A 265 19.37 2.82 2.44
CA PRO A 265 20.79 3.02 2.72
C PRO A 265 21.54 1.69 2.92
N ASP A 266 22.87 1.74 2.77
CA ASP A 266 23.77 0.61 3.04
C ASP A 266 23.55 -0.64 2.16
N ASP A 267 23.07 -0.47 0.94
CA ASP A 267 22.78 -1.56 -0.03
C ASP A 267 21.70 -2.55 0.43
N GLU A 268 20.79 -2.07 1.27
CA GLU A 268 19.61 -2.81 1.71
C GLU A 268 18.39 -2.53 0.81
N GLU A 269 17.37 -3.38 0.88
CA GLU A 269 16.16 -3.19 0.08
C GLU A 269 14.91 -3.69 0.78
N ILE A 270 13.78 -3.05 0.44
CA ILE A 270 12.45 -3.46 0.88
C ILE A 270 11.53 -3.64 -0.32
N THR A 271 10.80 -4.75 -0.31
CA THR A 271 9.76 -5.07 -1.28
C THR A 271 8.48 -5.41 -0.53
N ALA A 272 7.39 -4.73 -0.86
CA ALA A 272 6.05 -5.07 -0.38
C ALA A 272 5.21 -5.52 -1.56
N THR A 273 4.56 -6.67 -1.46
CA THR A 273 3.68 -7.21 -2.50
C THR A 273 2.29 -7.45 -1.94
N ILE A 274 1.27 -6.93 -2.61
CA ILE A 274 -0.14 -7.16 -2.31
C ILE A 274 -0.73 -7.89 -3.52
N LYS A 275 -1.15 -9.15 -3.32
CA LYS A 275 -1.73 -9.98 -4.39
C LYS A 275 -3.17 -10.31 -4.05
N ARG A 276 -4.10 -9.90 -4.92
CA ARG A 276 -5.53 -10.23 -4.79
C ARG A 276 -5.73 -11.74 -4.75
N ASP A 277 -6.61 -12.16 -3.84
CA ASP A 277 -7.09 -13.52 -3.74
C ASP A 277 -8.48 -13.60 -4.42
N GLY A 278 -8.49 -14.20 -5.61
CA GLY A 278 -9.70 -14.31 -6.45
C GLY A 278 -10.62 -15.48 -6.10
N GLU A 279 -10.32 -16.26 -5.06
CA GLU A 279 -11.04 -17.49 -4.73
C GLU A 279 -11.93 -17.38 -3.47
N SER A 280 -11.92 -16.24 -2.78
CA SER A 280 -12.62 -16.08 -1.49
C SER A 280 -14.05 -15.56 -1.63
N SER A 281 -14.90 -15.85 -0.63
CA SER A 281 -16.24 -15.28 -0.48
C SER A 281 -16.26 -13.91 0.22
N TYR A 282 -15.09 -13.35 0.57
CA TYR A 282 -14.97 -12.06 1.24
C TYR A 282 -15.11 -10.91 0.23
N THR A 283 -15.59 -9.74 0.68
CA THR A 283 -15.71 -8.58 -0.23
C THR A 283 -14.34 -8.24 -0.83
N ASN A 284 -13.30 -8.31 -0.02
CA ASN A 284 -11.92 -8.21 -0.48
C ASN A 284 -11.02 -9.18 0.29
N ALA A 285 -10.27 -9.97 -0.44
CA ALA A 285 -9.21 -10.81 0.10
C ALA A 285 -7.94 -10.62 -0.71
N TYR A 286 -6.81 -10.60 -0.03
CA TYR A 286 -5.50 -10.48 -0.64
C TYR A 286 -4.43 -11.07 0.26
N GLN A 287 -3.28 -11.38 -0.32
CA GLN A 287 -2.07 -11.80 0.38
C GLN A 287 -1.10 -10.62 0.38
N ASP A 288 -0.61 -10.29 1.57
CA ASP A 288 0.44 -9.32 1.77
C ASP A 288 1.75 -10.04 2.09
N ASN A 289 2.80 -9.65 1.38
CA ASN A 289 4.17 -10.02 1.68
C ASN A 289 4.99 -8.73 1.87
N LEU A 290 5.74 -8.65 2.95
CA LEU A 290 6.81 -7.69 3.11
C LEU A 290 8.12 -8.46 3.18
N THR A 291 9.09 -8.06 2.36
CA THR A 291 10.44 -8.60 2.34
C THR A 291 11.43 -7.47 2.57
N TYR A 292 12.29 -7.62 3.56
CA TYR A 292 13.42 -6.74 3.82
C TYR A 292 14.71 -7.54 3.73
N LYS A 293 15.67 -7.04 2.96
CA LYS A 293 16.95 -7.70 2.75
C LYS A 293 18.08 -6.79 3.22
N THR A 294 18.90 -7.36 4.09
CA THR A 294 20.06 -6.70 4.69
C THR A 294 21.28 -6.79 3.78
N ASN A 295 22.25 -5.92 4.03
CA ASN A 295 23.55 -5.95 3.37
C ASN A 295 24.39 -7.18 3.72
N ALA A 296 24.11 -7.82 4.86
CA ALA A 296 24.71 -9.07 5.29
C ALA A 296 24.13 -10.30 4.54
N GLY A 297 23.10 -10.10 3.71
CA GLY A 297 22.44 -11.16 2.94
C GLY A 297 21.33 -11.89 3.68
N ASP A 298 21.02 -11.50 4.92
CA ASP A 298 19.82 -11.99 5.62
C ASP A 298 18.56 -11.37 5.01
N VAL A 299 17.53 -12.20 4.85
CA VAL A 299 16.21 -11.81 4.36
C VAL A 299 15.19 -11.98 5.48
N PHE A 300 14.44 -10.93 5.78
CA PHE A 300 13.32 -10.96 6.71
C PHE A 300 12.03 -10.87 5.92
N THR A 301 11.06 -11.73 6.23
CA THR A 301 9.74 -11.70 5.59
C THR A 301 8.62 -11.62 6.61
N ILE A 302 7.54 -10.93 6.22
CA ILE A 302 6.24 -10.98 6.87
C ILE A 302 5.23 -11.36 5.81
N ASP A 303 4.60 -12.52 5.98
CA ASP A 303 3.54 -13.02 5.09
C ASP A 303 2.22 -13.07 5.84
N CYS A 304 1.14 -12.55 5.27
CA CYS A 304 -0.20 -12.69 5.83
C CYS A 304 -1.31 -12.69 4.78
N GLY A 305 -2.39 -13.41 5.07
CA GLY A 305 -3.64 -13.30 4.31
C GLY A 305 -4.54 -12.27 4.96
N VAL A 306 -5.02 -11.30 4.20
CA VAL A 306 -5.87 -10.21 4.67
C VAL A 306 -7.28 -10.37 4.10
N PHE A 307 -8.26 -10.25 4.99
CA PHE A 307 -9.67 -10.29 4.66
C PHE A 307 -10.35 -9.02 5.14
N LEU A 308 -11.02 -8.31 4.24
CA LEU A 308 -11.81 -7.12 4.55
C LEU A 308 -13.28 -7.33 4.16
N ASN A 309 -14.18 -7.11 5.12
CA ASN A 309 -15.62 -7.15 4.91
C ASN A 309 -16.25 -5.83 5.34
N TYR A 310 -17.02 -5.22 4.45
CA TYR A 310 -17.87 -4.09 4.81
C TYR A 310 -19.07 -4.60 5.60
N VAL A 311 -19.35 -3.94 6.72
CA VAL A 311 -20.50 -4.18 7.59
C VAL A 311 -21.19 -2.85 7.87
N ASP A 312 -22.45 -2.87 8.30
CA ASP A 312 -23.22 -1.64 8.54
C ASP A 312 -22.52 -0.63 9.48
N SER A 313 -21.65 -1.12 10.37
CA SER A 313 -20.90 -0.31 11.33
C SER A 313 -19.46 0.01 10.92
N GLY A 314 -19.02 -0.29 9.70
CA GLY A 314 -17.65 -0.03 9.24
C GLY A 314 -17.01 -1.18 8.46
N ILE A 315 -15.74 -1.47 8.72
CA ILE A 315 -14.98 -2.55 8.07
C ILE A 315 -14.53 -3.54 9.14
N LYS A 316 -14.79 -4.83 8.93
CA LYS A 316 -14.14 -5.92 9.68
C LYS A 316 -12.88 -6.34 8.93
N THR A 317 -11.78 -6.45 9.66
CA THR A 317 -10.48 -6.87 9.14
C THR A 317 -10.01 -8.14 9.86
N GLU A 318 -9.49 -9.10 9.09
CA GLU A 318 -8.80 -10.27 9.62
C GLU A 318 -7.48 -10.45 8.90
N LEU A 319 -6.37 -10.46 9.64
CA LEU A 319 -5.07 -10.87 9.15
C LEU A 319 -4.81 -12.28 9.67
N THR A 320 -4.64 -13.22 8.77
CA THR A 320 -4.51 -14.65 9.06
C THR A 320 -3.15 -15.17 8.62
N ASN A 321 -2.72 -16.25 9.26
CA ASN A 321 -1.47 -16.93 8.92
C ASN A 321 -0.26 -15.98 8.87
N ILE A 322 -0.23 -14.98 9.77
CA ILE A 322 0.90 -14.05 9.87
C ILE A 322 2.12 -14.90 10.20
N LYS A 323 3.14 -14.83 9.35
CA LYS A 323 4.42 -15.51 9.52
C LYS A 323 5.53 -14.51 9.40
N VAL A 324 6.33 -14.39 10.44
CA VAL A 324 7.57 -13.62 10.42
C VAL A 324 8.72 -14.60 10.33
N ALA A 325 9.58 -14.45 9.32
CA ALA A 325 10.72 -15.33 9.11
C ALA A 325 12.02 -14.54 8.92
N LYS A 326 13.12 -15.18 9.29
CA LYS A 326 14.48 -14.82 8.88
C LYS A 326 15.02 -15.95 8.03
N ASN A 327 15.29 -15.69 6.76
CA ASN A 327 15.62 -16.68 5.75
C ASN A 327 14.54 -17.79 5.75
N SER A 328 14.92 -19.05 5.92
CA SER A 328 13.98 -20.18 6.04
C SER A 328 13.45 -20.42 7.46
N THR A 329 13.88 -19.63 8.44
CA THR A 329 13.55 -19.85 9.86
C THR A 329 12.39 -18.98 10.31
N ILE A 330 11.27 -19.60 10.67
CA ILE A 330 10.13 -18.91 11.27
C ILE A 330 10.51 -18.39 12.66
N LEU A 331 10.36 -17.08 12.85
CA LEU A 331 10.57 -16.38 14.10
C LEU A 331 9.28 -16.21 14.89
N ALA A 332 8.17 -15.89 14.21
CA ALA A 332 6.88 -15.74 14.85
C ALA A 332 5.71 -16.15 13.94
N GLU A 333 4.61 -16.58 14.57
CA GLU A 333 3.34 -16.88 13.90
C GLU A 333 2.18 -16.23 14.65
N GLY A 334 1.20 -15.70 13.93
CA GLY A 334 0.07 -15.04 14.56
C GLY A 334 -1.14 -14.82 13.66
N TYR A 335 -2.14 -14.15 14.23
CA TYR A 335 -3.32 -13.64 13.54
C TYR A 335 -3.87 -12.42 14.25
N ILE A 336 -4.57 -11.55 13.52
CA ILE A 336 -5.23 -10.36 14.04
C ILE A 336 -6.67 -10.37 13.55
N LYS A 337 -7.60 -9.98 14.42
CA LYS A 337 -8.98 -9.69 14.04
C LYS A 337 -9.39 -8.35 14.61
N GLY A 338 -10.06 -7.54 13.83
CA GLY A 338 -10.49 -6.23 14.29
C GLY A 338 -11.60 -5.63 13.45
N SER A 339 -11.98 -4.43 13.85
CA SER A 339 -12.95 -3.60 13.15
C SER A 339 -12.49 -2.15 13.17
N ILE A 340 -12.78 -1.46 12.09
CA ILE A 340 -12.57 -0.02 11.91
C ILE A 340 -13.92 0.61 11.62
N LYS A 341 -14.20 1.75 12.24
CA LYS A 341 -15.43 2.50 12.07
C LYS A 341 -15.10 3.98 11.88
N ALA A 342 -15.73 4.60 10.89
CA ALA A 342 -15.70 6.05 10.72
C ALA A 342 -16.43 6.72 11.88
N GLU A 343 -15.89 7.82 12.40
CA GLU A 343 -16.53 8.63 13.43
C GLU A 343 -16.80 10.04 12.91
N GLU A 344 -18.01 10.54 13.18
CA GLU A 344 -18.36 11.94 12.92
C GLU A 344 -18.15 12.75 14.21
N ASN A 345 -17.52 13.91 14.09
CA ASN A 345 -17.24 14.82 15.22
C ASN A 345 -16.41 14.14 16.33
N MET A 346 -15.28 13.54 15.97
CA MET A 346 -14.35 13.01 16.95
C MET A 346 -13.86 14.16 17.84
N GLY A 347 -14.07 14.05 19.15
CA GLY A 347 -13.43 14.94 20.12
C GLY A 347 -11.89 14.82 20.08
N ASP A 348 -11.18 15.50 20.97
CA ASP A 348 -9.73 15.39 20.98
C ASP A 348 -9.28 13.93 21.23
N VAL A 349 -8.46 13.40 20.31
CA VAL A 349 -8.02 11.99 20.32
C VAL A 349 -7.25 11.64 21.60
N PHE A 350 -6.47 12.58 22.13
CA PHE A 350 -5.65 12.37 23.32
C PHE A 350 -6.47 12.52 24.60
N GLU A 351 -7.37 13.49 24.67
CA GLU A 351 -8.32 13.62 25.78
C GLU A 351 -9.20 12.36 25.90
N ASN A 352 -9.74 11.87 24.78
CA ASN A 352 -10.54 10.64 24.75
C ASN A 352 -9.76 9.41 25.22
N ALA A 353 -8.47 9.38 24.91
CA ALA A 353 -7.58 8.30 25.33
C ALA A 353 -7.04 8.49 26.76
N GLY A 354 -7.24 9.65 27.39
CA GLY A 354 -6.59 10.01 28.65
C GLY A 354 -5.06 9.90 28.53
N ALA A 355 -4.49 10.37 27.42
CA ALA A 355 -3.05 10.37 27.21
C ALA A 355 -2.39 11.37 28.17
N ASP A 356 -1.40 10.90 28.92
CA ASP A 356 -0.51 11.77 29.70
C ASP A 356 0.89 11.68 29.10
N LEU A 357 1.31 12.78 28.47
CA LEU A 357 2.61 12.89 27.81
C LEU A 357 3.51 13.91 28.52
N SER A 358 3.12 14.38 29.72
CA SER A 358 3.79 15.49 30.40
C SER A 358 5.22 15.19 30.83
N ASP A 359 5.50 13.93 31.16
CA ASP A 359 6.82 13.44 31.58
C ASP A 359 7.58 12.68 30.47
N VAL A 360 7.08 12.70 29.23
CA VAL A 360 7.72 12.01 28.11
C VAL A 360 8.92 12.81 27.62
N ASN A 361 10.11 12.19 27.65
CA ASN A 361 11.27 12.74 26.98
C ASN A 361 11.23 12.40 25.48
N VAL A 362 11.22 13.43 24.63
CA VAL A 362 11.29 13.26 23.18
C VAL A 362 12.75 13.17 22.75
N ILE A 363 13.10 12.07 22.11
CA ILE A 363 14.43 11.77 21.59
C ILE A 363 14.37 11.85 20.07
N ASP A 364 15.42 12.38 19.45
CA ASP A 364 15.59 12.37 18.01
C ASP A 364 15.73 10.93 17.49
N TRP A 365 14.94 10.56 16.49
CA TRP A 365 14.99 9.25 15.85
C TRP A 365 16.40 8.89 15.36
N ASP A 366 17.18 9.87 14.90
CA ASP A 366 18.56 9.65 14.46
C ASP A 366 19.47 9.18 15.60
N THR A 367 19.18 9.58 16.85
CA THR A 367 19.95 9.11 18.01
C THR A 367 19.74 7.61 18.22
N ILE A 368 18.51 7.13 18.08
CA ILE A 368 18.16 5.71 18.26
C ILE A 368 18.68 4.88 17.11
N LYS A 369 18.57 5.40 15.88
CA LYS A 369 19.10 4.75 14.69
C LYS A 369 20.60 4.51 14.79
N ASN A 370 21.34 5.49 15.32
CA ASN A 370 22.80 5.42 15.39
C ASN A 370 23.32 4.56 16.56
N ASP A 371 22.55 4.40 17.65
CA ASP A 371 22.92 3.55 18.79
C ASP A 371 21.72 2.80 19.39
N THR A 372 21.14 1.91 18.58
CA THR A 372 19.99 1.11 19.00
C THR A 372 20.32 0.16 20.15
N ALA A 373 21.57 -0.32 20.22
CA ALA A 373 22.00 -1.24 21.28
C ALA A 373 22.01 -0.56 22.65
N SER A 374 22.62 0.63 22.76
CA SER A 374 22.60 1.39 24.02
C SER A 374 21.17 1.77 24.40
N PHE A 375 20.33 2.17 23.44
CA PHE A 375 18.93 2.47 23.72
C PHE A 375 18.18 1.25 24.29
N ILE A 376 18.34 0.07 23.67
CA ILE A 376 17.71 -1.17 24.15
C ILE A 376 18.22 -1.51 25.56
N ASP A 377 19.53 -1.41 25.80
CA ASP A 377 20.12 -1.68 27.11
C ASP A 377 19.59 -0.71 28.18
N ASP A 378 19.45 0.57 27.87
CA ASP A 378 18.86 1.57 28.77
C ASP A 378 17.40 1.29 29.10
N VAL A 379 16.60 0.89 28.09
CA VAL A 379 15.21 0.49 28.27
C VAL A 379 15.12 -0.76 29.16
N ILE A 380 15.96 -1.76 28.90
CA ILE A 380 16.01 -3.00 29.71
C ILE A 380 16.43 -2.70 31.14
N ASN A 381 17.44 -1.85 31.35
CA ASN A 381 17.93 -1.50 32.68
C ASN A 381 16.85 -0.77 33.48
N LYS A 382 16.17 0.22 32.90
CA LYS A 382 15.02 0.89 33.54
C LYS A 382 13.89 -0.09 33.86
N ALA A 383 13.56 -0.99 32.94
CA ALA A 383 12.53 -1.99 33.17
C ALA A 383 12.90 -2.93 34.33
N ARG A 384 14.17 -3.32 34.44
CA ARG A 384 14.68 -4.14 35.56
C ARG A 384 14.61 -3.42 36.90
N GLU A 385 15.07 -2.16 36.97
CA GLU A 385 14.97 -1.35 38.19
C GLU A 385 13.53 -1.28 38.71
N ASN A 386 12.56 -1.17 37.80
CA ASN A 386 11.14 -1.10 38.18
C ASN A 386 10.54 -2.47 38.55
N VAL A 387 11.04 -3.58 37.98
CA VAL A 387 10.61 -4.93 38.36
C VAL A 387 11.21 -5.36 39.71
N ASP A 388 12.46 -5.02 40.00
CA ASP A 388 13.11 -5.31 41.29
C ASP A 388 12.42 -4.59 42.47
N VAL A 389 11.71 -3.48 42.21
CA VAL A 389 10.87 -2.80 43.21
C VAL A 389 9.59 -3.59 43.55
N PHE A 390 9.19 -4.56 42.73
CA PHE A 390 8.07 -5.47 43.03
C PHE A 390 8.50 -6.76 43.74
N ASP A 391 9.81 -7.04 43.86
CA ASP A 391 10.37 -8.13 44.67
C ASP A 391 10.43 -7.78 46.18
N ILE A 392 9.36 -7.19 46.72
CA ILE A 392 9.19 -6.92 48.17
C ILE A 392 8.80 -8.21 48.95
N PHE A 393 9.02 -9.39 48.36
CA PHE A 393 8.77 -10.68 49.01
C PHE A 393 9.98 -11.63 48.97
N ASP A 394 11.20 -11.09 48.95
CA ASP A 394 12.39 -11.81 49.45
C ASP A 394 12.74 -11.41 50.90
#